data_AF-A0A178K9B5-F1
#
_entry.id   AF-A0A178K9B5-F1
#
_cell.length_a   1.000
_cell.length_b   1.000
_cell.length_c   1.000
_cell.angle_alpha   90.00
_cell.angle_beta   90.00
_cell.angle_gamma   90.00
#
_symmetry.space_group_name_H-M   'P 1'
#
loop_
_entity.id
_entity.type
_entity.pdbx_description
1 polymer ?
#
loop_
_entity_poly.entity_id
_entity_poly.type
_entity_poly.pdbx_seq_one_letter_code
_entity_poly.pdbx_strand_id
1 'polypeptide(L)'
;MSAVVHIQLTDKLVSLKQIIELKVRAEIANKVHEAQLRREGKEWRLNAHAKSYVEHYDIDAEVNRAIEHFQRNGFFVLVNDKQITALNQMIVWREDLRITFLQLVPLIGG
;
A
#
# COMPACT_ATOMS: atom_id res chain seq x y z
N MET A 1 34.15 -6.33 -33.79
CA MET A 1 34.32 -5.86 -32.41
C MET A 1 33.03 -6.18 -31.67
N SER A 2 33.06 -7.10 -30.70
CA SER A 2 31.87 -7.52 -29.95
C SER A 2 31.70 -6.61 -28.73
N ALA A 3 30.55 -5.96 -28.60
CA ALA A 3 30.22 -5.15 -27.43
C ALA A 3 29.53 -6.04 -26.39
N VAL A 4 30.15 -6.16 -25.22
CA VAL A 4 29.57 -6.82 -24.06
C VAL A 4 28.60 -5.84 -23.39
N VAL A 5 27.35 -6.24 -23.26
CA VAL A 5 26.33 -5.49 -22.53
C VAL A 5 26.39 -5.89 -21.06
N HIS A 6 26.63 -4.92 -20.18
CA HIS A 6 26.49 -5.10 -18.74
C HIS A 6 25.01 -5.06 -18.37
N ILE A 7 24.48 -6.15 -17.83
CA ILE A 7 23.12 -6.23 -17.29
C ILE A 7 23.23 -6.11 -15.77
N GLN A 8 22.76 -5.00 -15.19
CA GLN A 8 22.59 -4.87 -13.75
C GLN A 8 21.28 -5.55 -13.33
N LEU A 9 21.34 -6.82 -12.93
CA LEU A 9 20.23 -7.48 -12.25
C LEU A 9 20.19 -7.00 -10.81
N THR A 10 19.30 -6.06 -10.48
CA THR A 10 19.00 -5.69 -9.09
C THR A 10 17.65 -6.26 -8.67
N ASP A 11 17.45 -7.55 -8.91
CA ASP A 11 16.28 -8.29 -8.42
C ASP A 11 16.34 -8.30 -6.88
N LYS A 12 15.45 -7.54 -6.23
CA LYS A 12 15.34 -7.53 -4.76
C LYS A 12 14.22 -8.48 -4.35
N LEU A 13 14.48 -9.37 -3.39
CA LEU A 13 13.42 -10.17 -2.79
C LEU A 13 12.72 -9.37 -1.70
N VAL A 14 11.40 -9.27 -1.81
CA VAL A 14 10.54 -8.66 -0.79
C VAL A 14 9.45 -9.63 -0.40
N SER A 15 9.10 -9.67 0.88
CA SER A 15 7.98 -10.47 1.36
C SER A 15 6.65 -9.77 1.11
N LEU A 16 5.55 -10.53 1.02
CA LEU A 16 4.21 -9.95 0.97
C LEU A 16 3.92 -9.04 2.17
N LYS A 17 4.40 -9.40 3.37
CA LYS A 17 4.29 -8.56 4.56
C LYS A 17 4.85 -7.15 4.32
N GLN A 18 6.04 -7.06 3.75
CA GLN A 18 6.68 -5.77 3.44
C GLN A 18 5.90 -4.98 2.37
N ILE A 19 5.33 -5.68 1.38
CA ILE A 19 4.48 -5.05 0.36
C ILE A 19 3.21 -4.45 1.01
N ILE A 20 2.56 -5.18 1.92
CA ILE A 20 1.39 -4.67 2.66
C ILE A 20 1.77 -3.45 3.50
N GLU A 21 2.92 -3.50 4.18
CA GLU A 21 3.42 -2.36 4.96
C GLU A 21 3.65 -1.11 4.08
N LEU A 22 4.30 -1.28 2.92
CA LEU A 22 4.51 -0.20 1.96
C LEU A 22 3.17 0.37 1.45
N LYS A 23 2.19 -0.49 1.16
CA LYS A 23 0.86 -0.07 0.71
C LYS A 23 0.13 0.75 1.77
N VAL A 24 0.13 0.32 3.04
CA VAL A 24 -0.51 1.04 4.14
C VAL A 24 0.13 2.41 4.35
N ARG A 25 1.48 2.48 4.38
CA ARG A 25 2.22 3.74 4.50
C ARG A 25 1.86 4.71 3.37
N ALA A 26 1.83 4.24 2.12
CA ALA A 26 1.46 5.06 0.97
C ALA A 26 0.01 5.55 1.05
N GLU A 27 -0.92 4.72 1.51
CA GLU A 27 -2.32 5.10 1.65
C GLU A 27 -2.54 6.15 2.74
N ILE A 28 -1.88 6.01 3.89
CA ILE A 28 -1.91 7.02 4.97
C ILE A 28 -1.32 8.34 4.45
N ALA A 29 -0.18 8.29 3.77
CA ALA A 29 0.44 9.50 3.19
C ALA A 29 -0.51 10.21 2.21
N ASN A 30 -1.20 9.46 1.35
CA ASN A 30 -2.20 10.02 0.45
C ASN A 30 -3.39 10.65 1.20
N LYS A 31 -3.92 9.99 2.23
CA LYS A 31 -5.03 10.54 3.06
C LYS A 31 -4.62 11.84 3.75
N VAL A 32 -3.39 11.92 4.27
CA VAL A 32 -2.84 13.14 4.88
C VAL A 32 -2.71 14.24 3.84
N HIS A 33 -2.19 13.92 2.65
CA HIS A 33 -2.06 14.88 1.55
C HIS A 33 -3.41 15.42 1.09
N GLU A 34 -4.40 14.57 0.86
CA GLU A 34 -5.77 14.97 0.48
C GLU A 34 -6.43 15.83 1.56
N ALA A 35 -6.25 15.48 2.83
CA ALA A 35 -6.75 16.27 3.95
C ALA A 35 -6.12 17.67 3.98
N GLN A 36 -4.84 17.80 3.64
CA GLN A 36 -4.16 19.09 3.53
C GLN A 36 -4.70 19.91 2.36
N LEU A 37 -4.79 19.33 1.16
CA LEU A 37 -5.35 20.01 -0.02
C LEU A 37 -6.78 20.53 0.23
N ARG A 38 -7.61 19.75 0.93
CA ARG A 38 -8.97 20.15 1.30
C ARG A 38 -8.99 21.35 2.26
N ARG A 39 -7.96 21.54 3.09
CA ARG A 39 -7.84 22.70 3.98
C ARG A 39 -7.43 23.94 3.20
N GLU A 40 -6.39 23.82 2.37
CA GLU A 40 -5.90 24.92 1.52
C GLU A 40 -7.01 25.44 0.60
N GLY A 41 -7.84 24.55 0.03
CA GLY A 41 -9.02 24.94 -0.76
C GLY A 41 -10.18 25.55 0.05
N LYS A 42 -10.23 25.36 1.37
CA LYS A 42 -11.28 25.88 2.28
C LYS A 42 -10.80 27.11 3.08
N GLU A 43 -9.53 27.48 2.97
CA GLU A 43 -8.90 28.67 3.56
C GLU A 43 -9.08 29.93 2.71
N TRP A 44 -10.34 30.35 2.48
CA TRP A 44 -10.60 31.78 2.28
C TRP A 44 -11.36 32.43 3.44
N ARG A 45 -11.79 31.68 4.48
CA ARG A 45 -12.57 32.29 5.58
C ARG A 45 -12.24 31.97 7.04
N LEU A 46 -11.63 30.85 7.44
CA LEU A 46 -11.80 30.42 8.85
C LEU A 46 -10.67 29.58 9.50
N ASN A 47 -9.38 29.85 9.24
CA ASN A 47 -8.31 29.08 9.90
C ASN A 47 -7.64 29.79 11.07
N ALA A 48 -8.28 29.64 12.24
CA ALA A 48 -7.60 29.70 13.55
C ALA A 48 -7.78 28.39 14.36
N HIS A 49 -8.79 27.57 14.05
CA HIS A 49 -9.14 26.35 14.80
C HIS A 49 -8.75 25.02 14.11
N ALA A 50 -8.16 25.04 12.91
CA ALA A 50 -7.83 23.83 12.14
C ALA A 50 -6.53 23.12 12.58
N LYS A 51 -5.91 23.56 13.68
CA LYS A 51 -4.56 23.13 14.10
C LYS A 51 -4.50 21.79 14.85
N SER A 52 -5.64 21.20 15.20
CA SER A 52 -5.72 20.08 16.17
C SER A 52 -6.19 18.73 15.61
N TYR A 53 -6.30 18.57 14.28
CA TYR A 53 -6.85 17.35 13.67
C TYR A 53 -5.90 16.69 12.66
N VAL A 54 -4.59 16.72 12.90
CA VAL A 54 -3.70 15.72 12.31
C VAL A 54 -3.62 14.62 13.34
N GLU A 55 -4.63 13.74 13.32
CA GLU A 55 -4.61 12.49 14.06
C GLU A 55 -3.25 11.83 13.79
N HIS A 56 -2.50 11.56 14.85
CA HIS A 56 -1.33 10.69 14.77
C HIS A 56 -1.84 9.33 14.29
N TYR A 57 -1.73 9.06 12.98
CA TYR A 57 -1.92 7.71 12.48
C TYR A 57 -0.83 6.84 13.12
N ASP A 58 -1.25 5.91 13.97
CA ASP A 58 -0.38 4.84 14.43
C ASP A 58 -0.17 3.87 13.26
N ILE A 59 0.90 4.11 12.50
CA ILE A 59 1.22 3.34 11.30
C ILE A 59 1.35 1.85 11.63
N ASP A 60 1.96 1.52 12.78
CA ASP A 60 2.17 0.12 13.17
C ASP A 60 0.83 -0.56 13.49
N ALA A 61 -0.09 0.15 14.15
CA ALA A 61 -1.44 -0.35 14.38
C ALA A 61 -2.21 -0.59 13.07
N GLU A 62 -2.13 0.33 12.10
CA GLU A 62 -2.80 0.15 10.79
C GLU A 62 -2.18 -1.00 9.98
N VAL A 63 -0.86 -1.17 10.03
CA VAL A 63 -0.16 -2.30 9.39
C VAL A 63 -0.62 -3.61 10.00
N ASN A 64 -0.71 -3.70 11.33
CA ASN A 64 -1.21 -4.90 12.00
C ASN A 64 -2.65 -5.22 11.62
N ARG A 65 -3.55 -4.23 11.57
CA ARG A 65 -4.93 -4.42 11.09
C ARG A 65 -4.99 -4.92 9.65
N ALA A 66 -4.16 -4.37 8.76
CA ALA A 66 -4.09 -4.82 7.37
C ALA A 66 -3.59 -6.26 7.25
N ILE A 67 -2.60 -6.65 8.06
CA ILE A 67 -2.08 -8.01 8.14
C ILE A 67 -3.17 -8.98 8.64
N GLU A 68 -3.86 -8.65 9.72
CA GLU A 68 -4.96 -9.46 10.24
C GLU A 68 -6.10 -9.59 9.21
N HIS A 69 -6.44 -8.50 8.54
CA HIS A 69 -7.47 -8.49 7.51
C HIS A 69 -7.08 -9.40 6.32
N PHE A 70 -5.82 -9.39 5.89
CA PHE A 70 -5.31 -10.31 4.88
C PHE A 70 -5.43 -11.78 5.33
N GLN A 71 -4.97 -12.09 6.55
CA GLN A 71 -5.02 -13.46 7.10
C GLN A 71 -6.46 -14.00 7.23
N ARG A 72 -7.42 -13.11 7.43
CA ARG A 72 -8.86 -13.43 7.50
C ARG A 72 -9.54 -13.43 6.12
N ASN A 73 -8.77 -13.43 5.03
CA ASN A 73 -9.25 -13.37 3.65
C ASN A 73 -10.09 -12.13 3.34
N GLY A 74 -9.86 -11.00 4.00
CA GLY A 74 -10.61 -9.75 3.73
C GLY A 74 -10.26 -9.08 2.41
N PHE A 75 -9.08 -9.39 1.86
CA PHE A 75 -8.67 -9.02 0.52
C PHE A 75 -7.64 -10.03 0.00
N PHE A 76 -7.46 -10.05 -1.32
CA PHE A 76 -6.41 -10.83 -1.97
C PHE A 76 -5.34 -9.93 -2.57
N VAL A 77 -4.12 -10.48 -2.68
CA VAL A 77 -3.01 -9.83 -3.37
C VAL A 77 -2.61 -10.68 -4.56
N LEU A 78 -2.64 -10.08 -5.75
CA LEU A 78 -2.15 -10.68 -6.98
C LEU A 78 -0.80 -10.05 -7.35
N VAL A 79 0.18 -10.89 -7.69
CA VAL A 79 1.44 -10.49 -8.29
C VAL A 79 1.51 -11.09 -9.68
N ASN A 80 1.51 -10.25 -10.71
CA ASN A 80 1.45 -10.68 -12.12
C ASN A 80 0.35 -11.74 -12.33
N ASP A 81 -0.86 -11.41 -11.88
CA ASP A 81 -2.08 -12.24 -11.97
C ASP A 81 -2.06 -13.55 -11.16
N LYS A 82 -1.03 -13.79 -10.35
CA LYS A 82 -0.96 -14.93 -9.43
C LYS A 82 -1.25 -14.49 -8.00
N GLN A 83 -2.20 -15.16 -7.36
CA GLN A 83 -2.53 -14.89 -5.97
C GLN A 83 -1.39 -15.33 -5.04
N ILE A 84 -1.05 -14.45 -4.11
CA ILE A 84 -0.11 -14.69 -3.03
C ILE A 84 -0.92 -14.95 -1.76
N THR A 85 -0.65 -16.05 -1.08
CA THR A 85 -1.45 -16.52 0.06
C THR A 85 -0.70 -16.47 1.38
N ALA A 86 0.63 -16.32 1.36
CA ALA A 86 1.45 -16.32 2.56
C ALA A 86 2.24 -15.01 2.73
N LEU A 87 2.22 -14.45 3.94
CA LEU A 87 2.89 -13.19 4.28
C LEU A 87 4.41 -13.24 4.10
N ASN A 88 5.01 -14.40 4.33
CA ASN A 88 6.44 -14.66 4.18
C ASN A 88 6.82 -15.10 2.76
N GLN A 89 5.87 -15.22 1.83
CA GLN A 89 6.18 -15.55 0.45
C GLN A 89 7.03 -14.44 -0.17
N MET A 90 8.18 -14.83 -0.69
CA MET A 90 9.12 -13.91 -1.31
C MET A 90 8.73 -13.65 -2.77
N ILE A 91 8.75 -12.38 -3.14
CA ILE A 91 8.40 -11.86 -4.45
C ILE A 91 9.63 -11.17 -5.02
N VAL A 92 9.94 -11.48 -6.27
CA VAL A 92 11.04 -10.84 -7.00
C VAL A 92 10.58 -9.45 -7.44
N TRP A 93 11.20 -8.41 -6.88
CA TRP A 93 10.95 -7.03 -7.24
C TRP A 93 11.62 -6.71 -8.57
N ARG A 94 10.81 -6.35 -9.56
CA ARG A 94 11.21 -5.95 -10.92
C ARG A 94 10.48 -4.68 -11.32
N GLU A 95 11.00 -3.95 -12.29
CA GLU A 95 10.39 -2.70 -12.76
C GLU A 95 9.00 -2.90 -13.37
N ASP A 96 8.73 -4.07 -13.94
CA ASP A 96 7.46 -4.46 -14.57
C ASP A 96 6.49 -5.18 -13.61
N LEU A 97 6.83 -5.28 -12.32
CA LEU A 97 6.04 -5.99 -11.33
C LEU A 97 4.67 -5.33 -11.13
N ARG A 98 3.58 -6.06 -11.40
CA ARG A 98 2.21 -5.61 -11.13
C ARG A 98 1.69 -6.23 -9.84
N ILE A 99 1.43 -5.39 -8.84
CA ILE A 99 0.80 -5.80 -7.58
C ILE A 99 -0.63 -5.25 -7.54
N THR A 100 -1.61 -6.13 -7.41
CA THR A 100 -3.03 -5.77 -7.34
C THR A 100 -3.61 -6.21 -6.00
N PHE A 101 -4.26 -5.29 -5.30
CA PHE A 101 -5.04 -5.57 -4.09
C PHE A 101 -6.52 -5.64 -4.47
N LEU A 102 -7.17 -6.76 -4.18
CA LEU A 102 -8.57 -7.02 -4.50
C LEU A 102 -9.39 -7.14 -3.22
N GLN A 103 -10.29 -6.18 -2.98
CA GLN A 103 -11.21 -6.24 -1.87
C GLN A 103 -12.39 -7.15 -2.21
N LEU A 104 -12.76 -8.05 -1.28
CA LEU A 104 -13.94 -8.87 -1.47
C LEU A 104 -15.20 -8.04 -1.21
N VAL A 105 -16.12 -8.06 -2.17
CA VAL A 105 -17.46 -7.52 -2.02
C VAL A 105 -18.40 -8.71 -1.85
N PRO A 106 -19.23 -8.75 -0.80
CA PRO A 106 -20.19 -9.85 -0.62
C PRO A 106 -21.13 -9.92 -1.81
N LEU A 107 -21.38 -11.13 -2.30
CA LEU A 107 -22.39 -11.36 -3.33
C LEU A 107 -23.77 -11.49 -2.67
N ILE A 108 -24.80 -11.18 -3.45
CA ILE A 108 -26.20 -11.33 -3.03
C ILE A 108 -26.43 -12.82 -2.72
N GLY A 109 -26.65 -13.16 -1.44
CA GLY A 109 -26.91 -14.54 -1.02
C GLY A 109 -26.00 -15.10 0.08
N GLY A 110 -24.89 -14.42 0.40
CA GLY A 110 -23.91 -14.90 1.41
C GLY A 110 -22.82 -15.75 0.79
#